data_AF-A0A329MTW7-F1
#
_entry.id   AF-A0A329MTW7-F1
#
_cell.length_a   1.000
_cell.length_b   1.000
_cell.length_c   1.000
_cell.angle_alpha   90.00
_cell.angle_beta   90.00
_cell.angle_gamma   90.00
#
_symmetry.space_group_name_H-M   'P 1'
#
loop_
_entity.id
_entity.type
_entity.pdbx_description
1 polymer ?
#
loop_
_entity_poly.entity_id
_entity_poly.type
_entity_poly.pdbx_seq_one_letter_code
_entity_poly.pdbx_strand_id
1 'polypeptide(L)'
;MNQFDAKGTFDIVEKEIESRLQPKGYLRTKHQHHPGTFGNIYSVYEGGRGLIRFIWDGKDRRYVIRVYRKRSWFMSTFLISVLGRNDPDQLLKEFVLTGDDATNDDMLKQTYGELLALS
;
A
#
# COMPACT_ATOMS: atom_id res chain seq x y z
N MET A 1 -10.06 21.29 -18.56
CA MET A 1 -9.92 20.54 -17.29
C MET A 1 -9.15 19.28 -17.61
N ASN A 2 -7.89 19.18 -17.18
CA ASN A 2 -7.12 17.95 -17.34
C ASN A 2 -7.76 16.88 -16.46
N GLN A 3 -8.27 15.82 -17.08
CA GLN A 3 -8.82 14.67 -16.38
C GLN A 3 -7.61 13.95 -15.75
N PHE A 4 -7.46 14.05 -14.43
CA PHE A 4 -6.40 13.34 -13.71
C PHE A 4 -6.58 11.83 -13.94
N ASP A 5 -5.65 11.21 -14.67
CA ASP A 5 -5.66 9.76 -14.91
C ASP A 5 -5.10 9.02 -13.70
N ALA A 6 -5.93 8.90 -12.67
CA ALA A 6 -5.59 8.24 -11.42
C ALA A 6 -5.10 6.81 -11.62
N LYS A 7 -5.63 6.12 -12.64
CA LYS A 7 -5.24 4.74 -12.95
C LYS A 7 -3.87 4.69 -13.59
N GLY A 8 -3.61 5.52 -14.59
CA GLY A 8 -2.28 5.63 -15.21
C GLY A 8 -1.20 6.00 -14.20
N THR A 9 -1.46 6.99 -13.34
CA THR A 9 -0.54 7.39 -12.27
C THR A 9 -0.36 6.26 -11.24
N PHE A 10 -1.43 5.56 -10.86
CA PHE A 10 -1.32 4.41 -9.95
C PHE A 10 -0.46 3.31 -10.53
N ASP A 11 -0.64 2.93 -11.80
CA ASP A 11 0.12 1.85 -12.44
C ASP A 11 1.63 2.19 -12.55
N ILE A 12 1.98 3.46 -12.78
CA ILE A 12 3.37 3.92 -12.81
C ILE A 12 3.99 3.80 -11.41
N VAL A 13 3.32 4.34 -10.40
CA VAL A 13 3.76 4.28 -9.00
C VAL A 13 3.85 2.83 -8.51
N GLU A 14 2.86 2.00 -8.87
CA GLU A 14 2.82 0.59 -8.51
C GLU A 14 4.05 -0.15 -9.05
N LYS A 15 4.41 0.07 -10.31
CA LYS A 15 5.61 -0.53 -10.91
C LYS A 15 6.88 -0.10 -10.22
N GLU A 16 6.99 1.17 -9.85
CA GLU A 16 8.14 1.67 -9.11
C GLU A 16 8.25 1.02 -7.73
N ILE A 17 7.14 1.00 -6.98
CA ILE A 17 7.06 0.31 -5.67
C ILE A 17 7.46 -1.16 -5.83
N GLU A 18 6.89 -1.86 -6.81
CA GLU A 18 7.18 -3.27 -7.06
C GLU A 18 8.67 -3.49 -7.36
N SER A 19 9.27 -2.68 -8.23
CA SER A 19 10.70 -2.79 -8.57
C SER A 19 11.64 -2.62 -7.36
N ARG A 20 11.23 -1.83 -6.37
CA ARG A 20 11.99 -1.58 -5.14
C ARG A 20 11.75 -2.65 -4.07
N LEU A 21 10.57 -3.26 -4.09
CA LEU A 21 10.13 -4.27 -3.11
C LEU A 21 10.58 -5.70 -3.49
N GLN A 22 10.59 -6.04 -4.78
CA GLN A 22 10.99 -7.38 -5.24
C GLN A 22 12.41 -7.80 -4.79
N PRO A 23 13.45 -6.95 -4.89
CA PRO A 23 14.79 -7.30 -4.39
C PRO A 23 14.86 -7.59 -2.88
N LYS A 24 13.85 -7.15 -2.13
CA LYS A 24 13.72 -7.37 -0.68
C LYS A 24 12.87 -8.59 -0.32
N GLY A 25 12.45 -9.36 -1.33
CA GLY A 25 11.63 -10.56 -1.13
C GLY A 25 10.15 -10.27 -0.84
N TYR A 26 9.68 -9.06 -1.16
CA TYR A 26 8.24 -8.77 -1.16
C TYR A 26 7.66 -9.12 -2.53
N LEU A 27 6.58 -9.89 -2.53
CA LEU A 27 5.85 -10.30 -3.73
C LEU A 27 4.44 -9.74 -3.69
N ARG A 28 3.92 -9.32 -4.83
CA ARG A 28 2.53 -8.87 -4.93
C ARG A 28 1.60 -10.07 -4.76
N THR A 29 0.81 -10.09 -3.69
CA THR A 29 -0.14 -11.17 -3.37
C THR A 29 -1.57 -10.82 -3.71
N LYS A 30 -1.89 -9.53 -3.84
CA LYS A 30 -3.23 -9.07 -4.19
C LYS A 30 -3.16 -7.79 -5.01
N HIS A 31 -4.01 -7.69 -6.03
CA HIS A 31 -4.29 -6.46 -6.76
C HIS A 31 -5.78 -6.45 -7.08
N GLN A 32 -6.47 -5.38 -6.71
CA GLN A 32 -7.88 -5.22 -7.01
C GLN A 32 -8.18 -3.78 -7.40
N HIS A 33 -8.94 -3.64 -8.48
CA HIS A 33 -9.53 -2.39 -8.91
C HIS A 33 -11.04 -2.49 -8.72
N HIS A 34 -11.60 -1.55 -7.96
CA HIS A 34 -13.04 -1.45 -7.66
C HIS A 34 -13.63 -0.24 -8.38
N PRO A 35 -13.90 -0.35 -9.71
CA PRO A 35 -14.41 0.78 -10.50
C PRO A 35 -15.77 1.30 -9.98
N GLY A 36 -16.58 0.45 -9.36
CA GLY A 36 -17.86 0.83 -8.74
C GLY A 36 -17.74 1.59 -7.40
N THR A 37 -16.54 1.66 -6.80
CA THR A 37 -16.31 2.32 -5.50
C THR A 37 -15.39 3.53 -5.69
N PHE A 38 -15.88 4.56 -6.37
CA PHE A 38 -15.11 5.79 -6.68
C PHE A 38 -13.79 5.56 -7.43
N GLY A 39 -13.61 4.39 -8.06
CA GLY A 39 -12.36 4.04 -8.75
C GLY A 39 -11.23 3.64 -7.79
N ASN A 40 -11.53 3.13 -6.60
CA ASN A 40 -10.51 2.67 -5.66
C ASN A 40 -9.65 1.55 -6.26
N ILE A 41 -8.33 1.68 -6.09
CA ILE A 41 -7.36 0.65 -6.51
C ILE A 41 -6.57 0.26 -5.28
N TYR A 42 -6.26 -1.01 -5.09
CA TYR A 42 -5.27 -1.37 -4.10
C TYR A 42 -4.46 -2.60 -4.47
N SER A 43 -3.21 -2.57 -4.01
CA SER A 43 -2.21 -3.62 -4.19
C SER A 43 -1.63 -4.00 -2.83
N VAL A 44 -1.37 -5.28 -2.66
CA VAL A 44 -0.79 -5.84 -1.44
C VAL A 44 0.49 -6.57 -1.81
N TYR A 45 1.56 -6.23 -1.12
CA TYR A 45 2.87 -6.86 -1.22
C TYR A 45 3.18 -7.55 0.10
N GLU A 46 3.48 -8.84 0.05
CA GLU A 46 3.83 -9.63 1.22
C GLU A 46 5.27 -10.12 1.11
N GLY A 47 6.03 -9.97 2.20
CA GLY A 47 7.38 -10.48 2.33
C GLY A 47 7.58 -11.13 3.69
N GLY A 48 8.74 -11.78 3.88
CA GLY A 48 9.04 -12.46 5.15
C GLY A 48 9.02 -11.55 6.38
N ARG A 49 9.22 -10.24 6.20
CA ARG A 49 9.28 -9.23 7.27
C ARG A 49 7.96 -8.53 7.55
N GLY A 50 6.98 -8.61 6.66
CA GLY A 50 5.75 -7.84 6.80
C GLY A 50 4.90 -7.76 5.54
N LEU A 51 3.95 -6.84 5.56
CA LEU A 51 2.99 -6.63 4.48
C LEU A 51 2.90 -5.14 4.18
N ILE A 52 2.86 -4.78 2.91
CA ILE A 52 2.74 -3.39 2.45
C ILE A 52 1.49 -3.30 1.60
N ARG A 53 0.59 -2.37 1.95
CA ARG A 53 -0.61 -2.08 1.16
C ARG A 53 -0.43 -0.73 0.49
N PHE A 54 -0.61 -0.70 -0.82
CA PHE A 54 -0.67 0.53 -1.60
C PHE A 54 -2.11 0.71 -2.09
N ILE A 55 -2.72 1.85 -1.78
CA ILE A 55 -4.14 2.09 -1.99
C ILE A 55 -4.30 3.44 -2.67
N TRP A 56 -5.08 3.51 -3.74
CA TRP A 56 -5.70 4.73 -4.22
C TRP A 56 -7.13 4.80 -3.72
N ASP A 57 -7.41 5.85 -2.96
CA ASP A 57 -8.75 6.22 -2.51
C ASP A 57 -9.29 7.27 -3.48
N GLY A 58 -10.12 6.82 -4.42
CA GLY A 58 -10.68 7.68 -5.45
C GLY A 58 -11.81 8.59 -4.97
N LYS A 59 -12.36 8.34 -3.76
CA LYS A 59 -13.30 9.26 -3.12
C LYS A 59 -12.59 10.52 -2.63
N ASP A 60 -11.52 10.32 -1.87
CA ASP A 60 -10.75 11.41 -1.26
C ASP A 60 -9.56 11.86 -2.14
N ARG A 61 -9.39 11.23 -3.31
CA ARG A 61 -8.31 11.47 -4.28
C ARG A 61 -6.92 11.47 -3.64
N ARG A 62 -6.59 10.38 -2.94
CA ARG A 62 -5.31 10.25 -2.23
C ARG A 62 -4.72 8.85 -2.39
N TYR A 63 -3.41 8.80 -2.37
CA TYR A 63 -2.65 7.57 -2.25
C TYR A 63 -2.34 7.31 -0.78
N VAL A 64 -2.53 6.06 -0.37
CA VAL A 64 -2.26 5.61 0.99
C VAL A 64 -1.34 4.41 0.92
N ILE A 65 -0.17 4.51 1.54
CA ILE A 65 0.75 3.38 1.72
C ILE A 65 0.77 3.00 3.19
N ARG A 66 0.47 1.74 3.49
CA ARG A 66 0.49 1.20 4.85
C ARG A 66 1.50 0.08 4.96
N VAL A 67 2.36 0.17 5.96
CA VAL A 67 3.36 -0.85 6.27
C VAL A 67 2.93 -1.58 7.54
N TYR A 68 2.84 -2.89 7.45
CA TYR A 68 2.44 -3.78 8.52
C TYR A 68 3.57 -4.73 8.87
N ARG A 69 3.73 -5.00 10.17
CA ARG A 69 4.56 -6.09 10.65
C ARG A 69 3.71 -7.36 10.74
N LYS A 70 4.20 -8.43 10.13
CA LYS A 70 3.59 -9.75 10.24
C LYS A 70 3.71 -10.22 11.70
N ARG A 71 2.59 -10.47 12.34
CA ARG A 71 2.59 -11.09 13.69
C ARG A 71 2.82 -12.59 13.57
N SER A 72 3.25 -13.23 14.66
CA SER A 72 3.33 -14.69 14.68
C SER A 72 1.97 -15.28 14.31
N TRP A 73 1.98 -16.37 13.56
CA TRP A 73 0.74 -17.02 13.12
C TRP A 73 -0.19 -17.31 14.31
N PHE A 74 0.37 -17.75 15.44
CA PHE A 74 -0.38 -17.95 16.68
C PHE A 74 -1.14 -16.70 17.15
N MET A 75 -0.46 -15.53 17.18
CA MET A 75 -1.11 -14.27 17.56
C MET A 75 -2.13 -13.80 16.52
N SER A 76 -1.86 -14.02 15.24
CA SER A 76 -2.78 -13.66 14.15
C SER A 76 -4.08 -14.45 14.24
N THR A 77 -3.99 -15.78 14.42
CA THR A 77 -5.14 -16.66 14.61
C THR A 77 -5.90 -16.31 15.89
N PHE A 78 -5.20 -16.04 17.01
CA PHE A 78 -5.86 -15.61 18.24
C PHE A 78 -6.64 -14.30 18.05
N LEU A 79 -6.06 -13.31 17.38
CA LEU A 79 -6.71 -12.01 17.14
C LEU A 79 -7.94 -12.12 16.23
N ILE A 80 -7.86 -12.96 15.19
CA ILE A 80 -9.00 -13.20 14.30
C ILE A 80 -10.08 -14.01 15.02
N SER A 81 -9.71 -15.15 15.62
CA SER A 81 -10.66 -16.13 16.15
C SER A 81 -11.27 -15.72 17.49
N VAL A 82 -10.53 -15.03 18.37
CA VAL A 82 -10.99 -14.69 19.72
C VAL A 82 -11.48 -13.25 19.81
N LEU A 83 -10.83 -12.33 19.09
CA LEU A 83 -11.15 -10.90 19.17
C LEU A 83 -11.89 -10.37 17.93
N GLY A 84 -12.18 -11.22 16.94
CA GLY A 84 -12.92 -10.84 15.74
C GLY A 84 -12.23 -9.77 14.90
N ARG A 85 -10.91 -9.60 15.03
CA ARG A 85 -10.18 -8.57 14.29
C ARG A 85 -9.93 -9.03 12.86
N ASN A 86 -10.41 -8.23 11.90
CA ASN A 86 -10.20 -8.47 10.47
C ASN A 86 -8.77 -8.16 9.99
N ASP A 87 -8.03 -7.31 10.73
CA ASP A 87 -6.62 -7.02 10.48
C ASP A 87 -5.78 -7.47 11.69
N PRO A 88 -5.23 -8.68 11.68
CA PRO A 88 -4.40 -9.19 12.77
C PRO A 88 -3.00 -8.58 12.80
N ASP A 89 -2.55 -8.00 11.68
CA ASP A 89 -1.22 -7.45 11.55
C ASP A 89 -1.13 -6.05 12.15
N GLN A 90 0.04 -5.73 12.72
CA GLN A 90 0.25 -4.43 13.35
C GLN A 90 0.68 -3.42 12.30
N LEU A 91 -0.12 -2.36 12.13
CA LEU A 91 0.27 -1.19 11.36
C LEU A 91 1.48 -0.54 12.05
N LEU A 92 2.60 -0.50 11.34
CA LEU A 92 3.82 0.18 11.78
C LEU A 92 3.82 1.64 11.34
N LYS A 93 3.43 1.88 10.09
CA LYS A 93 3.46 3.21 9.50
C LYS A 93 2.40 3.36 8.42
N GLU A 94 1.85 4.56 8.32
CA GLU A 94 0.94 4.98 7.26
C GLU A 94 1.50 6.24 6.63
N PHE A 95 1.48 6.29 5.31
CA PHE A 95 1.81 7.45 4.50
C PHE A 95 0.58 7.80 3.68
N VAL A 96 0.21 9.07 3.69
CA VAL A 96 -0.92 9.59 2.92
C VAL A 96 -0.38 10.70 2.03
N LEU A 97 -0.56 10.54 0.72
CA LEU A 97 -0.18 11.50 -0.30
C LEU A 97 -1.45 11.96 -0.99
N THR A 98 -1.66 13.26 -1.11
CA THR A 98 -2.79 13.76 -1.91
C THR A 98 -2.51 13.51 -3.39
N GLY A 99 -3.57 13.36 -4.21
CA GLY A 99 -3.43 13.12 -5.65
C GLY A 99 -2.69 14.25 -6.37
N ASP A 100 -2.77 15.47 -5.85
CA ASP A 100 -2.05 16.63 -6.39
C ASP A 100 -0.55 16.55 -6.07
N ASP A 101 -0.17 16.09 -4.87
CA ASP A 101 1.23 15.92 -4.45
C ASP A 101 1.91 14.68 -5.06
N ALA A 102 1.12 13.68 -5.47
CA ALA A 102 1.63 12.41 -6.02
C ALA A 102 2.24 12.54 -7.42
N THR A 103 2.16 13.72 -8.04
CA THR A 103 2.91 14.03 -9.28
C THR A 103 4.31 14.55 -9.00
N ASN A 104 4.64 14.84 -7.74
CA ASN A 104 5.93 15.38 -7.33
C ASN A 104 6.91 14.23 -7.02
N ASP A 105 7.81 13.96 -7.98
CA ASP A 105 8.77 12.86 -7.99
C ASP A 105 9.64 12.80 -6.70
N ASP A 106 9.93 13.95 -6.10
CA ASP A 106 10.73 14.04 -4.87
C ASP A 106 9.99 13.57 -3.62
N MET A 107 8.68 13.83 -3.51
CA MET A 107 7.87 13.34 -2.38
C MET A 107 7.66 11.83 -2.46
N LEU A 108 7.50 11.30 -3.67
CA LEU A 108 7.44 9.86 -3.91
C LEU A 108 8.76 9.21 -3.49
N LYS A 109 9.90 9.72 -3.94
CA LYS A 109 11.23 9.24 -3.54
C LYS A 109 11.47 9.28 -2.04
N GLN A 110 11.05 10.34 -1.36
CA GLN A 110 11.19 10.45 0.10
C GLN A 110 10.31 9.41 0.81
N THR A 111 9.04 9.30 0.42
CA THR A 111 8.10 8.32 0.98
C THR A 111 8.61 6.89 0.74
N TYR A 112 9.16 6.60 -0.43
CA TYR A 112 9.79 5.32 -0.73
C TYR A 112 11.06 5.08 0.06
N GLY A 113 11.92 6.09 0.22
CA GLY A 113 13.14 6.00 1.03
C GLY A 113 12.82 5.60 2.47
N GLU A 114 11.78 6.21 3.04
CA GLU A 114 11.30 5.87 4.38
C GLU A 114 10.62 4.49 4.45
N LEU A 115 9.87 4.11 3.42
CA LEU A 115 9.30 2.75 3.30
C LEU A 115 10.38 1.68 3.28
N LEU A 116 11.44 1.94 2.51
CA LEU A 116 12.56 1.03 2.33
C LEU A 116 13.46 0.94 3.56
N ALA A 117 13.51 1.97 4.41
CA ALA A 117 14.23 1.89 5.68
C ALA A 117 13.52 1.00 6.72
N LEU A 118 12.22 0.74 6.55
CA LEU A 118 11.36 0.02 7.50
C LEU A 118 11.10 -1.44 7.10
N SER A 119 11.42 -1.82 5.86
CA SER A 119 11.36 -3.17 5.30
C SER A 119 12.72 -3.87 5.38
#